data_AF-A0A2M8L113-F1
#
_entry.id   AF-A0A2M8L113-F1
#
_cell.length_a   1.000
_cell.length_b   1.000
_cell.length_c   1.000
_cell.angle_alpha   90.00
_cell.angle_beta   90.00
_cell.angle_gamma   90.00
#
_symmetry.space_group_name_H-M   'P 1'
#
loop_
_entity.id
_entity.type
_entity.pdbx_description
1 polymer ?
#
loop_
_entity_poly.entity_id
_entity_poly.type
_entity_poly.pdbx_seq_one_letter_code
_entity_poly.pdbx_strand_id
1 'polypeptide(L)'
;SPTPTPIPCTDSDNGKMYTVKGNTCQGTNCSTDVCNSVGLVEYYCSNNQVVGESHLCGSGNTCSGGKCVVVPTNTPVPPTATPTLMSGDYDGDRDVDLADFGIWKGKYLAGNSTLVEFGVWKRGYLTN
;
A
#
# COMPACT_ATOMS: atom_id res chain seq x y z
N SER A 1 -7.90 -36.35 39.02
CA SER A 1 -8.03 -36.10 37.56
C SER A 1 -7.05 -35.00 37.19
N PRO A 2 -6.18 -35.15 36.18
CA PRO A 2 -5.36 -34.02 35.72
C PRO A 2 -6.27 -32.94 35.11
N THR A 3 -6.01 -31.68 35.43
CA THR A 3 -6.70 -30.55 34.81
C THR A 3 -6.31 -30.48 33.33
N PRO A 4 -7.26 -30.43 32.38
CA PRO A 4 -6.93 -30.29 30.97
C PRO A 4 -6.13 -29.00 30.75
N THR A 5 -4.99 -29.11 30.07
CA THR A 5 -4.14 -27.96 29.75
C THR A 5 -4.88 -27.05 28.78
N PRO A 6 -4.93 -25.72 29.03
CA PRO A 6 -5.59 -24.79 28.12
C PRO A 6 -4.90 -24.79 26.75
N ILE A 7 -5.69 -24.82 25.68
CA ILE A 7 -5.18 -24.76 24.31
C ILE A 7 -4.58 -23.36 24.07
N PRO A 8 -3.33 -23.26 23.59
CA PRO A 8 -2.72 -21.97 23.33
C PRO A 8 -3.40 -21.26 22.15
N CYS A 9 -3.43 -19.93 22.21
CA CYS A 9 -3.76 -19.08 21.08
C CYS A 9 -2.51 -18.92 20.21
N THR A 10 -2.68 -19.02 18.89
CA THR A 10 -1.64 -18.78 17.89
C THR A 10 -2.13 -17.76 16.88
N ASP A 11 -1.22 -16.90 16.45
CA ASP A 11 -1.48 -15.81 15.51
C ASP A 11 -0.41 -15.85 14.41
N SER A 12 -0.81 -15.79 13.15
CA SER A 12 0.09 -15.96 12.02
C SER A 12 0.90 -14.72 11.65
N ASP A 13 0.49 -13.53 12.11
CA ASP A 13 1.19 -12.27 11.82
C ASP A 13 1.95 -11.70 13.03
N ASN A 14 1.91 -12.41 14.16
CA ASN A 14 2.53 -12.04 15.43
C ASN A 14 1.88 -10.85 16.14
N GLY A 15 0.58 -10.62 15.97
CA GLY A 15 -0.21 -9.78 16.86
C GLY A 15 -1.12 -8.84 16.09
N LYS A 16 -0.85 -7.53 16.20
CA LYS A 16 -1.66 -6.49 15.56
C LYS A 16 -0.91 -5.91 14.37
N MET A 17 -0.81 -6.67 13.29
CA MET A 17 -0.07 -6.31 12.09
C MET A 17 -1.03 -5.97 10.96
N TYR A 18 -1.63 -4.78 11.03
CA TYR A 18 -2.66 -4.34 10.08
C TYR A 18 -2.27 -4.33 8.59
N THR A 19 -0.98 -4.44 8.25
CA THR A 19 -0.46 -4.47 6.87
C THR A 19 -0.24 -5.89 6.34
N VAL A 20 -0.41 -6.91 7.18
CA VAL A 20 -0.30 -8.33 6.85
C VAL A 20 -1.68 -8.95 7.11
N LYS A 21 -2.07 -9.94 6.31
CA LYS A 21 -3.30 -10.67 6.60
C LYS A 21 -2.98 -11.79 7.58
N GLY A 22 -3.55 -11.73 8.77
CA GLY A 22 -3.46 -12.69 9.85
C GLY A 22 -4.58 -13.73 9.87
N ASN A 23 -4.27 -14.84 10.54
CA ASN A 23 -5.20 -15.87 10.94
C ASN A 23 -4.88 -16.31 12.37
N THR A 24 -5.82 -16.08 13.26
CA THR A 24 -5.68 -16.30 14.70
C THR A 24 -6.56 -17.46 15.15
N CYS A 25 -5.96 -18.45 15.80
CA CYS A 25 -6.61 -19.69 16.20
C CYS A 25 -6.40 -20.00 17.68
N GLN A 26 -7.44 -20.52 18.32
CA GLN A 26 -7.34 -21.26 19.58
C GLN A 26 -7.92 -22.66 19.37
N GLY A 27 -7.04 -23.63 19.15
CA GLY A 27 -7.44 -24.97 18.71
C GLY A 27 -8.06 -24.92 17.31
N THR A 28 -9.31 -25.36 17.18
CA THR A 28 -10.06 -25.35 15.92
C THR A 28 -10.85 -24.06 15.69
N ASN A 29 -10.92 -23.17 16.70
CA ASN A 29 -11.64 -21.90 16.58
C ASN A 29 -10.68 -20.87 15.98
N CYS A 30 -10.85 -20.59 14.69
CA CYS A 30 -10.01 -19.65 13.96
C CYS A 30 -10.82 -18.46 13.44
N SER A 31 -10.20 -17.30 13.47
CA SER A 31 -10.67 -16.06 12.88
C SER A 31 -9.58 -15.50 11.99
N THR A 32 -9.98 -14.99 10.83
CA THR A 32 -9.06 -14.43 9.83
C THR A 32 -9.38 -12.96 9.64
N ASP A 33 -8.35 -12.14 9.47
CA ASP A 33 -8.53 -10.72 9.23
C ASP A 33 -9.37 -10.45 8.00
N VAL A 34 -10.28 -9.50 8.13
CA VAL A 34 -11.31 -9.24 7.15
C VAL A 34 -11.61 -7.77 7.04
N CYS A 35 -11.82 -7.31 5.80
CA CYS A 35 -12.32 -5.96 5.55
C CYS A 35 -13.84 -5.94 5.69
N ASN A 36 -14.36 -4.95 6.41
CA ASN A 36 -15.79 -4.65 6.47
C ASN A 36 -16.07 -3.25 5.86
N SER A 37 -17.30 -2.75 6.00
CA SER A 37 -17.69 -1.44 5.44
C SER A 37 -17.04 -0.23 6.13
N VAL A 38 -16.41 -0.44 7.29
CA VAL A 38 -15.75 0.61 8.08
C VAL A 38 -14.23 0.57 7.90
N GLY A 39 -13.63 -0.62 7.91
CA GLY A 39 -12.18 -0.80 7.86
C GLY A 39 -11.75 -2.26 7.99
N LEU A 40 -10.58 -2.47 8.59
CA LEU A 40 -10.06 -3.79 8.90
C LEU A 40 -10.65 -4.28 10.23
N VAL A 41 -11.08 -5.54 10.28
CA VAL A 41 -11.24 -6.28 11.53
C VAL A 41 -10.00 -7.14 11.69
N GLU A 42 -9.18 -6.78 12.67
CA GLU A 42 -7.93 -7.47 13.03
C GLU A 42 -8.22 -8.49 14.13
N TYR A 43 -7.85 -9.75 13.93
CA TYR A 43 -7.92 -10.80 14.93
C TYR A 43 -6.54 -11.18 15.42
N TYR A 44 -6.35 -11.10 16.74
CA TYR A 44 -5.05 -11.31 17.36
C TYR A 44 -5.16 -12.06 18.68
N CYS A 45 -4.05 -12.63 19.15
CA CYS A 45 -3.99 -13.28 20.45
C CYS A 45 -3.81 -12.26 21.58
N SER A 46 -4.71 -12.25 22.56
CA SER A 46 -4.58 -11.46 23.78
C SER A 46 -4.98 -12.28 25.01
N ASN A 47 -4.14 -12.32 26.04
CA ASN A 47 -4.34 -13.15 27.23
C ASN A 47 -4.68 -14.62 26.91
N ASN A 48 -4.02 -15.18 25.89
CA ASN A 48 -4.27 -16.53 25.38
C ASN A 48 -5.70 -16.77 24.87
N GLN A 49 -6.36 -15.74 24.32
CA GLN A 49 -7.70 -15.80 23.71
C GLN A 49 -7.67 -15.11 22.34
N VAL A 50 -8.54 -15.56 21.43
CA VAL A 50 -8.78 -14.89 20.15
C VAL A 50 -9.62 -13.64 20.39
N VAL A 51 -9.10 -12.47 20.04
CA VAL A 51 -9.79 -11.19 20.19
C VAL A 51 -9.82 -10.48 18.83
N GLY A 52 -10.91 -9.76 18.54
CA GLY A 52 -11.04 -8.95 17.33
C GLY A 52 -11.16 -7.47 17.66
N GLU A 53 -10.53 -6.60 16.89
CA GLU A 53 -10.75 -5.15 16.94
C GLU A 53 -11.02 -4.56 15.56
N SER A 54 -11.76 -3.45 15.53
CA SER A 54 -11.93 -2.67 14.30
C SER A 54 -10.86 -1.60 14.21
N HIS A 55 -10.15 -1.56 13.08
CA HIS A 55 -9.08 -0.62 12.78
C HIS A 55 -9.37 0.12 11.46
N LEU A 56 -9.26 1.45 11.49
CA LEU A 56 -9.29 2.29 10.30
C LEU A 56 -7.87 2.40 9.73
N CYS A 57 -7.67 2.03 8.47
CA CYS A 57 -6.35 2.03 7.82
C CYS A 57 -5.65 3.40 7.73
N GLY A 58 -6.37 4.48 8.07
CA GLY A 58 -5.85 5.84 8.02
C GLY A 58 -5.86 6.45 6.62
N SER A 59 -5.54 7.74 6.55
CA SER A 59 -5.50 8.51 5.30
C SER A 59 -4.48 7.93 4.32
N GLY A 60 -4.86 7.81 3.05
CA GLY A 60 -3.99 7.27 1.99
C GLY A 60 -3.93 5.75 1.94
N ASN A 61 -4.63 5.04 2.84
CA ASN A 61 -4.73 3.58 2.83
C ASN A 61 -6.19 3.12 2.74
N THR A 62 -6.40 1.91 2.25
CA THR A 62 -7.70 1.25 2.21
C THR A 62 -7.58 -0.19 2.68
N CYS A 63 -8.65 -0.76 3.23
CA CYS A 63 -8.65 -2.18 3.54
C CYS A 63 -8.88 -2.98 2.27
N SER A 64 -7.94 -3.85 1.92
CA SER A 64 -8.07 -4.76 0.78
C SER A 64 -7.49 -6.13 1.08
N GLY A 65 -8.35 -7.15 0.99
CA GLY A 65 -7.96 -8.54 1.20
C GLY A 65 -7.53 -8.83 2.63
N GLY A 66 -8.21 -8.25 3.63
CA GLY A 66 -7.95 -8.48 5.06
C GLY A 66 -6.67 -7.83 5.57
N LYS A 67 -6.27 -6.69 5.01
CA LYS A 67 -5.15 -5.87 5.46
C LYS A 67 -5.27 -4.46 4.91
N CYS A 68 -4.62 -3.51 5.56
CA CYS A 68 -4.45 -2.15 5.09
C CYS A 68 -3.37 -2.09 4.00
N VAL A 69 -3.75 -1.54 2.85
CA VAL A 69 -2.85 -1.30 1.72
C VAL A 69 -2.89 0.17 1.35
N VAL A 70 -1.76 0.68 0.85
CA VAL A 70 -1.70 2.04 0.30
C VAL A 70 -2.67 2.13 -0.87
N VAL A 71 -3.57 3.12 -0.84
CA VAL A 71 -4.36 3.49 -2.00
C VAL A 71 -3.37 4.07 -3.01
N PRO A 72 -3.29 3.55 -4.25
CA PRO A 72 -2.51 4.19 -5.28
C PRO A 72 -3.01 5.63 -5.42
N THR A 73 -2.24 6.57 -4.88
CA THR A 73 -2.58 7.98 -4.92
C THR A 73 -2.32 8.43 -6.34
N ASN A 74 -3.36 8.46 -7.18
CA ASN A 74 -3.32 9.20 -8.45
C ASN A 74 -3.28 10.74 -8.23
N THR A 75 -2.78 11.20 -7.07
CA THR A 75 -2.66 12.62 -6.74
C THR A 75 -1.26 13.10 -7.08
N PRO A 76 -1.13 14.22 -7.82
CA PRO A 76 0.15 14.80 -8.19
C PRO A 76 0.92 15.17 -6.92
N VAL A 77 2.09 14.56 -6.74
CA VAL A 77 2.98 14.82 -5.61
C VAL A 77 3.50 16.27 -5.73
N PRO A 78 3.32 17.11 -4.71
CA PRO A 78 4.00 18.40 -4.64
C PRO A 78 5.51 18.16 -4.40
N PRO A 79 6.40 18.78 -5.17
CA PRO A 79 7.81 18.44 -5.18
C PRO A 79 8.48 18.91 -3.88
N THR A 80 9.04 17.97 -3.12
CA THR A 80 10.07 18.31 -2.12
C THR A 80 11.44 17.96 -2.71
N ALA A 81 12.10 19.05 -3.12
CA ALA A 81 13.37 19.17 -3.80
C ALA A 81 14.50 18.23 -3.38
N THR A 82 15.18 17.66 -4.38
CA THR A 82 16.62 17.92 -4.61
C THR A 82 16.97 17.56 -6.07
N PRO A 83 17.92 18.24 -6.74
CA PRO A 83 18.06 18.17 -8.18
C PRO A 83 19.04 17.07 -8.60
N THR A 84 18.56 16.08 -9.34
CA THR A 84 19.41 15.33 -10.27
C THR A 84 18.54 15.05 -11.49
N LEU A 85 18.52 16.00 -12.42
CA LEU A 85 17.73 15.96 -13.65
C LEU A 85 18.07 14.66 -14.43
N MET A 86 17.21 13.65 -14.38
CA MET A 86 17.21 12.61 -15.40
C MET A 86 16.53 13.18 -16.64
N SER A 87 17.11 12.94 -17.83
CA SER A 87 16.46 13.36 -19.08
C SER A 87 15.18 12.54 -19.29
N GLY A 88 14.02 13.17 -19.14
CA GLY A 88 12.71 12.49 -19.23
C GLY A 88 11.88 12.56 -17.95
N ASP A 89 12.48 12.99 -16.84
CA ASP A 89 11.85 13.30 -15.55
C ASP A 89 11.22 14.70 -15.63
N TYR A 90 9.95 14.75 -16.02
CA TYR A 90 9.17 15.96 -16.22
C TYR A 90 8.45 16.42 -14.95
N ASP A 91 8.26 15.54 -13.97
CA ASP A 91 7.59 15.85 -12.71
C ASP A 91 8.55 16.06 -11.52
N GLY A 92 9.83 15.74 -11.71
CA GLY A 92 10.92 16.01 -10.78
C GLY A 92 11.05 14.99 -9.64
N ASP A 93 10.45 13.81 -9.78
CA ASP A 93 10.48 12.74 -8.78
C ASP A 93 11.66 11.76 -8.91
N ARG A 94 12.47 11.95 -9.96
CA ARG A 94 13.71 11.23 -10.28
C ARG A 94 13.54 9.81 -10.78
N ASP A 95 12.41 9.48 -11.38
CA ASP A 95 12.33 8.36 -12.28
C ASP A 95 11.82 8.78 -13.67
N VAL A 96 11.56 7.79 -14.54
CA VAL A 96 10.96 8.04 -15.86
C VAL A 96 9.79 7.08 -16.03
N ASP A 97 8.58 7.57 -15.78
CA ASP A 97 7.38 6.74 -15.67
C ASP A 97 6.13 7.35 -16.37
N LEU A 98 4.93 6.89 -16.00
CA LEU A 98 3.69 7.39 -16.60
C LEU A 98 3.27 8.79 -16.10
N ALA A 99 3.73 9.23 -14.93
CA ALA A 99 3.49 10.57 -14.41
C ALA A 99 4.20 11.60 -15.30
N ASP A 100 5.43 11.31 -15.72
CA ASP A 100 6.18 12.13 -16.68
C ASP A 100 5.49 12.27 -18.02
N PHE A 101 4.90 11.18 -18.52
CA PHE A 101 4.12 11.20 -19.76
C PHE A 101 2.91 12.13 -19.63
N GLY A 102 2.25 12.12 -18.47
CA GLY A 102 1.14 13.01 -18.17
C GLY A 102 1.53 14.48 -18.26
N ILE A 103 2.68 14.85 -17.68
CA ILE A 103 3.19 16.22 -17.72
C ILE A 103 3.67 16.60 -19.12
N TRP A 104 4.43 15.75 -19.80
CA TRP A 104 4.85 15.98 -21.18
C TRP A 104 3.63 16.19 -22.09
N LYS A 105 2.62 15.32 -21.99
CA LYS A 105 1.39 15.41 -22.78
C LYS A 105 0.65 16.72 -22.52
N GLY A 106 0.56 17.14 -21.25
CA GLY A 106 -0.03 18.43 -20.87
C GLY A 106 0.70 19.62 -21.51
N LYS A 107 2.03 19.63 -21.44
CA LYS A 107 2.86 20.68 -22.07
C LYS A 107 2.77 20.65 -23.59
N TYR A 108 2.72 19.46 -24.21
CA TYR A 108 2.60 19.29 -25.66
C TYR A 108 1.27 19.87 -26.17
N LEU A 109 0.17 19.56 -25.48
CA LEU A 109 -1.15 20.12 -25.80
C LEU A 109 -1.23 21.63 -25.59
N ALA A 110 -0.44 22.17 -24.65
CA ALA A 110 -0.31 23.62 -24.44
C ALA A 110 0.67 24.31 -25.41
N GLY A 111 1.31 23.56 -26.32
CA GLY A 111 2.32 24.09 -27.25
C GLY A 111 3.68 24.39 -26.61
N ASN A 112 3.90 23.94 -25.37
CA ASN A 112 5.11 24.18 -24.58
C ASN A 112 6.07 22.98 -24.57
N SER A 113 5.76 21.93 -25.33
CA SER A 113 6.63 20.76 -25.51
C SER A 113 6.61 20.23 -26.94
N THR A 114 7.60 19.42 -27.28
CA THR A 114 7.83 18.89 -28.64
C THR A 114 7.79 17.37 -28.71
N LEU A 115 7.76 16.83 -29.93
CA LEU A 115 7.95 15.39 -30.17
C LEU A 115 9.40 14.94 -29.94
N VAL A 116 10.38 15.86 -29.95
CA VAL A 116 11.77 15.56 -29.59
C VAL A 116 11.85 15.18 -28.10
N GLU A 117 11.14 15.94 -27.27
CA GLU A 117 10.97 15.71 -25.84
C GLU A 117 10.22 14.41 -25.54
N PHE A 118 9.22 14.04 -26.34
CA PHE A 118 8.61 12.71 -26.26
C PHE A 118 9.62 11.57 -26.46
N GLY A 119 10.53 11.74 -27.43
CA GLY A 119 11.59 10.78 -27.69
C GLY A 119 12.58 10.66 -26.53
N VAL A 120 12.75 11.70 -25.71
CA VAL A 120 13.55 11.67 -24.48
C VAL A 120 12.84 10.84 -23.41
N TRP A 121 11.57 11.13 -23.12
CA TRP A 121 10.75 10.34 -22.20
C TRP A 121 10.72 8.86 -22.59
N LYS A 122 10.39 8.55 -23.85
CA LYS A 122 10.25 7.17 -24.33
C LYS A 122 11.55 6.37 -24.20
N ARG A 123 12.71 7.01 -24.36
CA ARG A 123 14.00 6.36 -24.15
C ARG A 123 14.21 6.01 -22.68
N GLY A 124 13.97 6.95 -21.77
CA GLY A 124 14.08 6.69 -20.32
C GLY A 124 13.12 5.59 -19.85
N TYR A 125 11.87 5.63 -20.30
CA TYR A 125 10.85 4.63 -19.95
C TYR A 125 11.18 3.20 -20.42
N LEU A 126 11.84 3.05 -21.57
CA LEU A 126 12.19 1.74 -22.12
C LEU A 126 13.53 1.18 -21.60
N THR A 127 14.28 1.97 -20.84
CA THR A 127 15.60 1.58 -20.30
C THR A 127 15.59 1.30 -18.80
N ASN A 128 14.49 1.59 -18.11
CA ASN A 128 14.19 1.15 -16.74
C ASN A 128 13.43 -0.18 -16.75
#